data_AF-A0A0F3INR1-F1
#
_entry.id   AF-A0A0F3INR1-F1
#
_cell.length_a   1.000
_cell.length_b   1.000
_cell.length_c   1.000
_cell.angle_alpha   90.00
_cell.angle_beta   90.00
_cell.angle_gamma   90.00
#
_symmetry.space_group_name_H-M   'P 1'
#
loop_
_entity.id
_entity.type
_entity.pdbx_description
1 polymer ?
#
loop_
_entity_poly.entity_id
_entity_poly.type
_entity_poly.pdbx_seq_one_letter_code
_entity_poly.pdbx_strand_id
1 'polypeptide(L)'
;EEWFAYWADMRSSGGCVTPDLQALDKQNVENSMLIQGKAAISFNHSNQLVAFQSLNKSKLALTSFPTGGAGGKPGQYIKPSMLLSLSARTKEADEAVRFLNFYVNDVTAGKILGVERGVPPSAPVLKAITESLDELGRAMADYVAAMSTRVGSLPQTPPGGAGEIQLLLRRVNEQIGFERLSVADGSKLFVTEATRILARG
;
A
#
# COMPACT_ATOMS: atom_id res chain seq x y z
N GLU A 1 13.93 -7.90 -15.69
CA GLU A 1 15.07 -8.64 -15.13
C GLU A 1 15.57 -8.03 -13.83
N GLU A 2 15.97 -6.75 -13.84
CA GLU A 2 16.50 -6.03 -12.66
C GLU A 2 15.66 -6.19 -11.39
N TRP A 3 14.33 -6.13 -11.49
CA TRP A 3 13.44 -6.35 -10.34
C TRP A 3 13.65 -7.71 -9.67
N PHE A 4 13.68 -8.79 -10.46
CA PHE A 4 13.88 -10.14 -9.92
C PHE A 4 15.32 -10.36 -9.44
N ALA A 5 16.29 -9.74 -10.12
CA ALA A 5 17.70 -9.75 -9.71
C ALA A 5 17.88 -9.09 -8.33
N TYR A 6 17.33 -7.89 -8.14
CA TYR A 6 17.37 -7.17 -6.86
C TYR A 6 16.88 -8.03 -5.70
N TRP A 7 15.74 -8.71 -5.86
CA TRP A 7 15.19 -9.57 -4.81
C TRP A 7 15.98 -10.88 -4.64
N ALA A 8 16.61 -11.40 -5.69
CA ALA A 8 17.53 -12.53 -5.58
C ALA A 8 18.78 -12.16 -4.78
N ASP A 9 19.36 -10.98 -5.03
CA ASP A 9 20.51 -10.45 -4.31
C ASP A 9 20.17 -10.16 -2.84
N MET A 10 19.00 -9.58 -2.57
CA MET A 10 18.49 -9.37 -1.21
C MET A 10 18.34 -10.70 -0.45
N ARG A 11 17.89 -11.77 -1.10
CA ARG A 11 17.82 -13.11 -0.47
C ARG A 11 19.20 -13.69 -0.22
N SER A 12 20.09 -13.65 -1.21
CA SER A 12 21.45 -14.19 -1.13
C SER A 12 22.27 -13.51 -0.03
N SER A 13 22.10 -12.20 0.15
CA SER A 13 22.75 -11.42 1.20
C SER A 13 22.08 -11.52 2.58
N GLY A 14 20.94 -12.20 2.70
CA GLY A 14 20.15 -12.26 3.93
C GLY A 14 19.42 -10.94 4.29
N GLY A 15 19.33 -10.01 3.34
CA GLY A 15 18.63 -8.73 3.49
C GLY A 15 17.10 -8.85 3.49
N CYS A 16 16.54 -10.00 3.10
CA CYS A 16 15.13 -10.33 3.29
C CYS A 16 14.95 -11.78 3.74
N VAL A 17 13.72 -12.15 4.12
CA VAL A 17 13.39 -13.50 4.58
C VAL A 17 13.64 -14.55 3.48
N THR A 18 13.89 -15.78 3.90
CA THR A 18 14.05 -16.92 3.00
C THR A 18 12.75 -17.23 2.25
N PRO A 19 12.81 -17.88 1.07
CA PRO A 19 11.63 -18.22 0.27
C PRO A 19 10.56 -19.01 1.02
N ASP A 20 10.95 -19.95 1.89
CA ASP A 20 10.04 -20.78 2.70
C ASP A 20 9.28 -19.94 3.73
N LEU A 21 9.95 -19.00 4.40
CA LEU A 21 9.30 -18.05 5.31
C LEU A 21 8.39 -17.10 4.55
N GLN A 22 8.85 -16.55 3.43
CA GLN A 22 8.06 -15.64 2.59
C GLN A 22 6.78 -16.30 2.07
N ALA A 23 6.81 -17.61 1.77
CA ALA A 23 5.65 -18.36 1.32
C ALA A 23 4.55 -18.49 2.39
N LEU A 24 4.88 -18.33 3.67
CA LEU A 24 3.92 -18.30 4.77
C LEU A 24 3.17 -16.95 4.88
N ASP A 25 3.65 -15.91 4.20
CA ASP A 25 3.00 -14.60 4.21
C ASP A 25 1.65 -14.65 3.48
N LYS A 26 0.57 -14.33 4.20
CA LYS A 26 -0.82 -14.34 3.71
C LYS A 26 -1.29 -12.97 3.25
N GLN A 27 -0.41 -11.98 3.13
CA GLN A 27 -0.71 -10.60 2.75
C GLN A 27 -1.76 -9.93 3.66
N ASN A 28 -1.75 -10.31 4.94
CA ASN A 28 -2.52 -9.68 6.00
C ASN A 28 -1.58 -9.29 7.15
N VAL A 29 -2.09 -8.47 8.08
CA VAL A 29 -1.26 -7.91 9.15
C VAL A 29 -0.73 -9.02 10.06
N GLU A 30 -1.61 -9.94 10.45
CA GLU A 30 -1.36 -10.98 11.46
C GLU A 30 -0.26 -11.97 11.03
N ASN A 31 -0.21 -12.32 9.74
CA ASN A 31 0.74 -13.29 9.21
C ASN A 31 1.95 -12.63 8.54
N SER A 32 2.06 -11.30 8.58
CA SER A 32 3.18 -10.59 7.97
C SER A 32 4.51 -10.94 8.65
N MET A 33 5.60 -10.95 7.87
CA MET A 33 6.92 -11.26 8.40
C MET A 33 7.40 -10.28 9.50
N LEU A 34 6.88 -9.05 9.50
CA LEU A 34 7.14 -8.07 10.56
C LEU A 34 6.49 -8.47 11.90
N ILE A 35 5.22 -8.86 11.88
CA ILE A 35 4.50 -9.29 13.08
C ILE A 35 5.03 -10.63 13.60
N GLN A 36 5.44 -11.52 12.70
CA GLN A 36 6.07 -12.79 13.05
C GLN A 36 7.52 -12.64 13.58
N GLY A 37 8.06 -11.41 13.63
CA GLY A 37 9.42 -11.13 14.11
C GLY A 37 10.51 -11.69 13.20
N LYS A 38 10.21 -11.92 11.91
CA LYS A 38 11.13 -12.45 10.90
C LYS A 38 11.75 -11.36 10.02
N ALA A 39 11.12 -10.18 9.96
CA ALA A 39 11.63 -9.02 9.23
C ALA A 39 11.53 -7.76 10.09
N ALA A 40 12.46 -6.83 9.92
CA ALA A 40 12.44 -5.53 10.59
C ALA A 40 11.58 -4.48 9.85
N ILE A 41 11.31 -4.72 8.56
CA ILE A 41 10.60 -3.79 7.66
C ILE A 41 9.49 -4.56 6.95
N SER A 42 8.35 -3.91 6.73
CA SER A 42 7.28 -4.40 5.85
C SER A 42 6.73 -3.26 5.01
N PHE A 43 6.30 -3.58 3.79
CA PHE A 43 5.80 -2.61 2.81
C PHE A 43 4.27 -2.65 2.78
N ASN A 44 3.63 -1.63 3.38
CA ASN A 44 2.17 -1.57 3.56
C ASN A 44 1.63 -0.15 3.37
N HIS A 45 0.30 0.00 3.41
CA HIS A 45 -0.33 1.32 3.43
C HIS A 45 -0.21 1.97 4.82
N SER A 46 0.00 3.29 4.86
CA SER A 46 0.24 4.03 6.12
C SER A 46 -0.91 3.90 7.11
N ASN A 47 -2.16 3.80 6.63
CA ASN A 47 -3.35 3.60 7.47
C ASN A 47 -3.34 2.27 8.24
N GLN A 48 -2.49 1.32 7.88
CA GLN A 48 -2.37 0.05 8.60
C GLN A 48 -1.46 0.14 9.84
N LEU A 49 -0.80 1.29 10.09
CA LEU A 49 0.10 1.47 11.24
C LEU A 49 -0.55 1.06 12.57
N VAL A 50 -1.82 1.44 12.77
CA VAL A 50 -2.57 1.11 14.01
C VAL A 50 -2.71 -0.40 14.19
N ALA A 51 -3.10 -1.12 13.14
CA ALA A 51 -3.26 -2.57 13.17
C ALA A 51 -1.92 -3.30 13.35
N PHE A 52 -0.85 -2.80 12.72
CA PHE A 52 0.49 -3.36 12.92
C PHE A 52 0.99 -3.11 14.35
N GLN A 53 0.80 -1.90 14.88
CA GLN A 53 1.27 -1.55 16.22
C GLN A 53 0.52 -2.33 17.31
N SER A 54 -0.79 -2.60 17.14
CA SER A 54 -1.56 -3.36 18.13
C SER A 54 -1.09 -4.81 18.29
N LEU A 55 -0.46 -5.38 17.25
CA LEU A 55 0.08 -6.73 17.24
C LEU A 55 1.60 -6.77 17.48
N ASN A 56 2.29 -5.64 17.43
CA ASN A 56 3.73 -5.55 17.62
C ASN A 56 4.09 -4.93 18.97
N LYS A 57 4.91 -5.63 19.76
CA LYS A 57 5.37 -5.14 21.07
C LYS A 57 6.37 -3.99 20.95
N SER A 58 7.10 -3.95 19.84
CA SER A 58 8.04 -2.86 19.56
C SER A 58 7.31 -1.67 18.95
N LYS A 59 7.79 -0.47 19.26
CA LYS A 59 7.30 0.75 18.63
C LYS A 59 7.65 0.75 17.14
N LEU A 60 6.65 0.88 16.28
CA LEU A 60 6.78 0.97 14.84
C LEU A 60 6.83 2.43 14.39
N ALA A 61 7.47 2.66 13.24
CA ALA A 61 7.55 3.96 12.59
C ALA A 61 7.30 3.82 11.09
N LEU A 62 6.86 4.91 10.47
CA LEU A 62 6.67 5.00 9.02
C LEU A 62 7.87 5.69 8.37
N THR A 63 8.28 5.19 7.21
CA THR A 63 9.29 5.82 6.36
C THR A 63 8.92 5.65 4.89
N SER A 64 9.50 6.49 4.02
CA SER A 64 9.30 6.41 2.59
C SER A 64 9.94 5.13 2.02
N PHE A 65 9.39 4.64 0.91
CA PHE A 65 10.05 3.60 0.13
C PHE A 65 11.37 4.15 -0.44
N PRO A 66 12.36 3.29 -0.72
CA PRO A 66 13.54 3.69 -1.48
C PRO A 66 13.12 4.31 -2.81
N THR A 67 13.74 5.44 -3.15
CA THR A 67 13.62 6.02 -4.49
C THR A 67 14.73 5.48 -5.39
N GLY A 68 14.62 5.69 -6.71
CA GLY A 68 15.66 5.30 -7.67
C GLY A 68 16.98 6.09 -7.58
N GLY A 69 17.30 6.68 -6.43
CA GLY A 69 18.48 7.52 -6.23
C GLY A 69 18.31 8.96 -6.75
N ALA A 70 19.44 9.68 -6.85
CA ALA A 70 19.47 11.06 -7.33
C ALA A 70 18.93 11.16 -8.76
N GLY A 71 17.93 12.03 -8.97
CA GLY A 71 17.26 12.18 -10.27
C GLY A 71 16.22 11.10 -10.59
N GLY A 72 16.06 10.08 -9.74
CA GLY A 72 15.01 9.08 -9.87
C GLY A 72 13.62 9.67 -9.68
N LYS A 73 12.66 9.28 -10.52
CA LYS A 73 11.26 9.68 -10.36
C LYS A 73 10.67 8.99 -9.13
N PRO A 74 9.80 9.65 -8.33
CA PRO A 74 9.12 8.99 -7.23
C PRO A 74 8.24 7.83 -7.72
N GLY A 75 8.39 6.65 -7.11
CA GLY A 75 7.52 5.49 -7.36
C GLY A 75 6.28 5.45 -6.46
N GLN A 76 6.30 6.18 -5.34
CA GLN A 76 5.13 6.33 -4.46
C GLN A 76 4.16 7.38 -5.01
N TYR A 77 2.89 7.27 -4.62
CA TYR A 77 1.80 8.20 -4.91
C TYR A 77 0.85 8.27 -3.70
N ILE A 78 0.11 9.38 -3.54
CA ILE A 78 -0.97 9.42 -2.54
C ILE A 78 -2.15 8.64 -3.09
N LYS A 79 -2.43 7.49 -2.46
CA LYS A 79 -3.57 6.63 -2.80
C LYS A 79 -4.81 7.07 -2.00
N PRO A 80 -5.97 7.32 -2.62
CA PRO A 80 -7.23 7.39 -1.90
C PRO A 80 -7.46 6.08 -1.16
N SER A 81 -7.58 6.13 0.17
CA SER A 81 -7.77 4.94 1.01
C SER A 81 -9.06 4.22 0.64
N MET A 82 -10.14 4.99 0.51
CA MET A 82 -11.48 4.54 0.14
C MET A 82 -12.15 5.64 -0.68
N LEU A 83 -13.15 5.24 -1.46
CA LEU A 83 -14.00 6.15 -2.24
C LEU A 83 -15.45 5.92 -1.80
N LEU A 84 -16.17 7.01 -1.56
CA LEU A 84 -17.62 6.98 -1.40
C LEU A 84 -18.24 7.30 -2.76
N SER A 85 -19.26 6.53 -3.16
CA SER A 85 -19.92 6.69 -4.46
C SER A 85 -21.42 6.65 -4.30
N LEU A 86 -22.12 7.47 -5.09
CA LEU A 86 -23.57 7.49 -5.16
C LEU A 86 -24.05 6.74 -6.40
N SER A 87 -25.07 5.91 -6.23
CA SER A 87 -25.73 5.28 -7.38
C SER A 87 -26.40 6.35 -8.24
N ALA A 88 -26.13 6.34 -9.54
CA ALA A 88 -26.81 7.21 -10.51
C ALA A 88 -28.33 6.97 -10.57
N ARG A 89 -28.83 5.88 -9.95
CA ARG A 89 -30.26 5.55 -9.87
C ARG A 89 -30.92 5.95 -8.54
N THR A 90 -30.18 6.60 -7.63
CA THR A 90 -30.76 7.03 -6.34
C THR A 90 -31.97 7.92 -6.55
N LYS A 91 -33.00 7.76 -5.72
CA LYS A 91 -34.18 8.63 -5.70
C LYS A 91 -34.02 9.81 -4.74
N GLU A 92 -33.02 9.74 -3.87
CA GLU A 92 -32.72 10.72 -2.82
C GLU A 92 -31.35 11.38 -3.10
N ALA A 93 -31.19 12.01 -4.27
CA ALA A 93 -29.90 12.54 -4.70
C ALA A 93 -29.38 13.64 -3.75
N ASP A 94 -30.24 14.58 -3.37
CA ASP A 94 -29.87 15.72 -2.53
C ASP A 94 -29.46 15.26 -1.13
N GLU A 95 -30.22 14.38 -0.50
CA GLU A 95 -29.89 13.85 0.84
C GLU A 95 -28.64 12.97 0.81
N ALA A 96 -28.43 12.19 -0.26
CA ALA A 96 -27.21 11.40 -0.41
C ALA A 96 -25.96 12.29 -0.57
N VAL A 97 -26.06 13.39 -1.32
CA VAL A 97 -24.99 14.39 -1.45
C VAL A 97 -24.74 15.09 -0.13
N ARG A 98 -25.81 15.49 0.60
CA ARG A 98 -25.68 16.09 1.94
C ARG A 98 -24.96 15.17 2.90
N PHE A 99 -25.27 13.88 2.89
CA PHE A 99 -24.58 12.89 3.72
C PHE A 99 -23.10 12.77 3.36
N LEU A 100 -22.74 12.67 2.08
CA LEU A 100 -21.33 12.60 1.68
C LEU A 100 -20.56 13.88 2.05
N ASN A 101 -21.18 15.05 1.89
CA ASN A 101 -20.56 16.31 2.30
C ASN A 101 -20.36 16.36 3.82
N PHE A 102 -21.35 15.95 4.60
CA PHE A 102 -21.21 15.81 6.06
C PHE A 102 -20.04 14.87 6.40
N TYR A 103 -20.01 13.69 5.78
CA TYR A 103 -19.00 12.67 6.05
C TYR A 103 -17.56 13.15 5.81
N VAL A 104 -17.34 13.95 4.74
CA VAL A 104 -16.00 14.33 4.29
C VAL A 104 -15.57 15.72 4.78
N ASN A 105 -16.50 16.66 4.90
CA ASN A 105 -16.20 18.07 5.15
C ASN A 105 -16.67 18.60 6.51
N ASP A 106 -17.52 17.88 7.23
CA ASP A 106 -18.00 18.34 8.54
C ASP A 106 -16.98 18.04 9.65
N VAL A 107 -16.69 19.05 10.47
CA VAL A 107 -15.73 18.94 11.58
C VAL A 107 -16.23 17.98 12.67
N THR A 108 -17.54 17.92 12.90
CA THR A 108 -18.12 16.99 13.89
C THR A 108 -17.94 15.55 13.44
N ALA A 109 -18.23 15.26 12.17
CA ALA A 109 -17.94 13.95 11.58
C ALA A 109 -16.44 13.62 11.66
N GLY A 110 -15.59 14.57 11.29
CA GLY A 110 -14.13 14.44 11.37
C GLY A 110 -13.62 14.10 12.77
N LYS A 111 -14.12 14.77 13.81
CA LYS A 111 -13.73 14.50 15.21
C LYS A 111 -14.10 13.09 15.67
N ILE A 112 -15.18 12.53 15.14
CA ILE A 112 -15.61 11.15 15.43
C ILE A 112 -14.75 10.14 14.67
N LEU A 113 -14.53 10.38 13.36
CA LEU A 113 -13.84 9.45 12.46
C LEU A 113 -12.31 9.48 12.64
N GLY A 114 -11.75 10.63 13.04
CA GLY A 114 -10.32 10.85 13.15
C GLY A 114 -9.58 10.50 11.86
N VAL A 115 -8.67 9.54 11.95
CA VAL A 115 -7.83 9.04 10.84
C VAL A 115 -8.05 7.55 10.56
N GLU A 116 -9.16 6.98 11.03
CA GLU A 116 -9.44 5.53 10.89
C GLU A 116 -9.51 5.08 9.43
N ARG A 117 -10.06 5.93 8.55
CA ARG A 117 -10.09 5.73 7.09
C ARG A 117 -8.94 6.44 6.37
N GLY A 118 -7.85 6.71 7.06
CA GLY A 118 -6.74 7.53 6.56
C GLY A 118 -6.92 9.02 6.86
N VAL A 119 -5.95 9.81 6.39
CA VAL A 119 -5.90 11.25 6.66
C VAL A 119 -7.04 11.96 5.92
N PRO A 120 -7.90 12.74 6.60
CA PRO A 120 -8.99 13.47 5.94
C PRO A 120 -8.47 14.37 4.81
N PRO A 121 -9.12 14.34 3.63
CA PRO A 121 -8.71 15.18 2.50
C PRO A 121 -9.09 16.66 2.69
N SER A 122 -10.05 16.94 3.58
CA SER A 122 -10.51 18.30 3.88
C SER A 122 -9.56 18.98 4.85
N ALA A 123 -8.87 20.03 4.39
CA ALA A 123 -7.92 20.79 5.22
C ALA A 123 -8.55 21.38 6.50
N PRO A 124 -9.78 21.93 6.48
CA PRO A 124 -10.46 22.36 7.71
C PRO A 124 -10.68 21.21 8.70
N VAL A 125 -11.11 20.03 8.22
CA VAL A 125 -11.33 18.85 9.06
C VAL A 125 -10.00 18.37 9.65
N LEU A 126 -8.97 18.23 8.82
CA LEU A 126 -7.64 17.81 9.26
C LEU A 126 -7.13 18.75 10.37
N LYS A 127 -7.16 20.06 10.14
CA LYS A 127 -6.76 21.06 11.13
C LYS A 127 -7.52 20.90 12.45
N ALA A 128 -8.82 20.64 12.38
CA ALA A 128 -9.67 20.55 13.57
C ALA A 128 -9.45 19.27 14.40
N ILE A 129 -8.86 18.22 13.82
CA ILE A 129 -8.58 16.96 14.53
C ILE A 129 -7.12 16.78 14.92
N THR A 130 -6.17 17.51 14.31
CA THR A 130 -4.72 17.30 14.49
C THR A 130 -4.30 17.26 15.95
N GLU A 131 -4.79 18.19 16.78
CA GLU A 131 -4.41 18.27 18.19
C GLU A 131 -4.99 17.11 19.03
N SER A 132 -6.12 16.53 18.60
CA SER A 132 -6.78 15.41 19.29
C SER A 132 -6.31 14.04 18.83
N LEU A 133 -5.47 13.95 17.79
CA LEU A 133 -4.91 12.68 17.35
C LEU A 133 -4.08 12.04 18.46
N ASP A 134 -4.06 10.71 18.53
CA ASP A 134 -3.10 10.00 19.35
C ASP A 134 -1.72 9.96 18.65
N GLU A 135 -0.75 9.28 19.27
CA GLU A 135 0.59 9.18 18.70
C GLU A 135 0.61 8.52 17.31
N LEU A 136 -0.15 7.44 17.12
CA LEU A 136 -0.19 6.72 15.85
C LEU A 136 -0.91 7.52 14.76
N GLY A 137 -1.99 8.20 15.14
CA GLY A 137 -2.72 9.09 14.25
C GLY A 137 -1.87 10.26 13.78
N ARG A 138 -1.09 10.89 14.69
CA ARG A 138 -0.10 11.91 14.32
C ARG A 138 0.95 11.35 13.37
N ALA A 139 1.53 10.19 13.68
CA ALA A 139 2.54 9.57 12.81
C ALA A 139 2.03 9.33 11.38
N MET A 140 0.77 8.92 11.22
CA MET A 140 0.14 8.77 9.91
C MET A 140 -0.07 10.11 9.19
N ALA A 141 -0.57 11.12 9.90
CA ALA A 141 -0.79 12.46 9.35
C ALA A 141 0.53 13.12 8.90
N ASP A 142 1.55 13.06 9.74
CA ASP A 142 2.89 13.61 9.48
C ASP A 142 3.54 12.91 8.29
N TYR A 143 3.41 11.59 8.19
CA TYR A 143 3.92 10.83 7.05
C TYR A 143 3.26 11.24 5.73
N VAL A 144 1.93 11.37 5.70
CA VAL A 144 1.21 11.81 4.49
C VAL A 144 1.59 13.24 4.11
N ALA A 145 1.68 14.14 5.09
CA ALA A 145 2.10 15.51 4.88
C ALA A 145 3.53 15.57 4.29
N ALA A 146 4.46 14.80 4.86
CA ALA A 146 5.85 14.71 4.38
C ALA A 146 5.95 14.13 2.96
N MET A 147 5.07 13.19 2.59
CA MET A 147 5.06 12.60 1.25
C MET A 147 4.34 13.44 0.20
N SER A 148 3.45 14.35 0.59
CA SER A 148 2.59 15.12 -0.34
C SER A 148 3.33 15.84 -1.47
N THR A 149 4.58 16.26 -1.24
CA THR A 149 5.44 16.96 -2.21
C THR A 149 6.54 16.07 -2.82
N ARG A 150 6.61 14.79 -2.42
CA ARG A 150 7.71 13.86 -2.73
C ARG A 150 7.27 12.64 -3.54
N VAL A 151 6.03 12.64 -4.02
CA VAL A 151 5.40 11.50 -4.71
C VAL A 151 4.97 11.85 -6.12
N GLY A 152 4.78 10.83 -6.95
CA GLY A 152 4.23 10.95 -8.30
C GLY A 152 2.71 11.08 -8.30
N SER A 153 2.16 11.29 -9.50
CA SER A 153 0.71 11.30 -9.73
C SER A 153 0.08 9.93 -9.43
N LEU A 154 -1.18 9.93 -9.00
CA LEU A 154 -1.99 8.72 -8.91
C LEU A 154 -1.99 8.01 -10.28
N PRO A 155 -1.62 6.72 -10.37
CA PRO A 155 -1.68 5.97 -11.63
C PRO A 155 -3.12 5.82 -12.11
N GLN A 156 -3.27 5.52 -13.40
CA GLN A 156 -4.57 5.17 -13.98
C GLN A 156 -5.14 3.91 -13.31
N THR A 157 -6.47 3.77 -13.38
CA THR A 157 -7.16 2.55 -12.93
C THR A 157 -6.49 1.32 -13.55
N PRO A 158 -6.20 0.28 -12.75
CA PRO A 158 -5.59 -0.94 -13.28
C PRO A 158 -6.41 -1.51 -14.45
N PRO A 159 -5.75 -2.01 -15.52
CA PRO A 159 -6.43 -2.61 -16.66
C PRO A 159 -7.10 -3.95 -16.28
N GLY A 160 -7.92 -4.47 -17.21
CA GLY A 160 -8.38 -5.85 -17.15
C GLY A 160 -7.20 -6.82 -16.94
N GLY A 161 -7.39 -7.82 -16.07
CA GLY A 161 -6.36 -8.82 -15.78
C GLY A 161 -5.28 -8.42 -14.76
N ALA A 162 -5.29 -7.19 -14.22
CA ALA A 162 -4.29 -6.74 -13.25
C ALA A 162 -4.15 -7.66 -12.01
N GLY A 163 -5.27 -8.18 -11.48
CA GLY A 163 -5.26 -9.12 -10.36
C GLY A 163 -4.58 -10.45 -10.69
N GLU A 164 -4.71 -10.93 -11.93
CA GLU A 164 -4.04 -12.16 -12.37
C GLU A 164 -2.54 -11.92 -12.56
N ILE A 165 -2.14 -10.75 -13.07
CA ILE A 165 -0.72 -10.36 -13.17
C ILE A 165 -0.07 -10.30 -11.79
N GLN A 166 -0.79 -9.83 -10.77
CA GLN A 166 -0.31 -9.83 -9.38
C GLN A 166 -0.02 -11.25 -8.88
N LEU A 167 -0.93 -12.20 -9.12
CA LEU A 167 -0.73 -13.62 -8.77
C LEU A 167 0.41 -14.25 -9.57
N LEU A 168 0.52 -13.93 -10.86
CA LEU A 168 1.62 -14.34 -11.71
C LEU A 168 2.97 -13.84 -11.18
N LEU A 169 3.07 -12.57 -10.79
CA LEU A 169 4.30 -11.99 -10.23
C LEU A 169 4.73 -12.75 -8.96
N ARG A 170 3.78 -13.06 -8.07
CA ARG A 170 4.04 -13.84 -6.86
C ARG A 170 4.58 -15.23 -7.22
N ARG A 171 3.88 -15.96 -8.08
CA ARG A 171 4.27 -17.33 -8.49
C ARG A 171 5.67 -17.36 -9.12
N VAL A 172 5.99 -16.42 -10.00
CA VAL A 172 7.32 -16.34 -10.62
C VAL A 172 8.39 -16.02 -9.58
N ASN A 173 8.14 -15.07 -8.66
CA ASN A 173 9.06 -14.78 -7.56
C ASN A 173 9.32 -16.00 -6.67
N GLU A 174 8.29 -16.77 -6.34
CA GLU A 174 8.43 -18.02 -5.58
C GLU A 174 9.27 -19.04 -6.36
N GLN A 175 9.04 -19.23 -7.66
CA GLN A 175 9.83 -20.14 -8.49
C GLN A 175 11.31 -19.74 -8.56
N ILE A 176 11.61 -18.44 -8.69
CA ILE A 176 12.99 -17.94 -8.64
C ILE A 176 13.58 -18.13 -7.23
N GLY A 177 12.81 -17.82 -6.18
CA GLY A 177 13.25 -17.97 -4.80
C GLY A 177 13.60 -19.42 -4.45
N PHE A 178 12.81 -20.39 -4.91
CA PHE A 178 13.08 -21.83 -4.77
C PHE A 178 14.00 -22.39 -5.86
N GLU A 179 14.70 -21.53 -6.61
CA GLU A 179 15.69 -21.90 -7.63
C GLU A 179 15.14 -22.81 -8.76
N ARG A 180 13.82 -22.82 -8.95
CA ARG A 180 13.16 -23.56 -10.03
C ARG A 180 13.25 -22.84 -11.38
N LEU A 181 13.50 -21.54 -11.35
CA LEU A 181 13.78 -20.70 -12.52
C LEU A 181 14.97 -19.81 -12.25
N SER A 182 15.77 -19.57 -13.28
CA SER A 182 16.75 -18.48 -13.25
C SER A 182 16.03 -17.12 -13.25
N VAL A 183 16.73 -16.06 -12.83
CA VAL A 183 16.21 -14.68 -12.90
C VAL A 183 15.84 -14.30 -14.34
N ALA A 184 16.66 -14.68 -15.32
CA ALA A 184 16.43 -14.40 -16.73
C ALA A 184 15.17 -15.12 -17.25
N ASP A 185 15.06 -16.42 -16.97
CA ASP A 185 13.91 -17.23 -17.43
C ASP A 185 12.61 -16.79 -16.76
N GLY A 186 12.63 -16.55 -15.45
CA GLY A 186 11.46 -16.04 -14.72
C GLY A 186 11.04 -14.65 -15.21
N SER A 187 11.99 -13.77 -15.51
CA SER A 187 11.69 -12.46 -16.10
C SER A 187 11.01 -12.57 -17.46
N LYS A 188 11.54 -13.43 -18.34
CA LYS A 188 10.96 -13.67 -19.67
C LYS A 188 9.56 -14.26 -19.54
N LEU A 189 9.38 -15.28 -18.70
CA LEU A 189 8.09 -15.90 -18.42
C LEU A 189 7.07 -14.85 -17.94
N PHE A 190 7.44 -14.04 -16.94
CA PHE A 190 6.56 -13.01 -16.39
C PHE A 190 6.07 -12.05 -17.48
N VAL A 191 6.98 -11.49 -18.29
CA VAL A 191 6.62 -10.52 -19.33
C VAL A 191 5.74 -11.16 -20.41
N THR A 192 6.08 -12.36 -20.88
CA THR A 192 5.29 -13.08 -21.90
C THR A 192 3.87 -13.36 -21.41
N GLU A 193 3.72 -13.88 -20.19
CA GLU A 193 2.42 -14.23 -19.63
C GLU A 193 1.60 -12.98 -19.28
N ALA A 194 2.21 -11.96 -18.69
CA ALA A 194 1.53 -10.69 -18.39
C ALA A 194 1.02 -10.01 -19.67
N THR A 195 1.81 -10.02 -20.75
CA THR A 195 1.39 -9.50 -22.06
C THR A 195 0.15 -10.24 -22.58
N ARG A 196 0.12 -11.56 -22.44
CA ARG A 196 -1.05 -12.36 -22.86
C ARG A 196 -2.29 -12.06 -22.03
N ILE A 197 -2.12 -11.88 -20.71
CA ILE A 197 -3.22 -11.52 -19.81
C ILE A 197 -3.80 -10.16 -20.19
N LEU A 198 -2.93 -9.17 -20.46
CA LEU A 198 -3.36 -7.83 -20.89
C LEU A 198 -4.06 -7.86 -22.25
N ALA A 199 -3.66 -8.72 -23.19
CA ALA A 199 -4.26 -8.80 -24.51
C ALA A 199 -5.71 -9.34 -24.51
N ARG A 200 -6.17 -9.97 -23.42
CA ARG A 200 -7.52 -10.52 -23.28
C ARG A 200 -8.42 -9.79 -22.28
N GLY A 201 -7.86 -8.82 -21.54
CA GLY A 201 -8.56 -8.04 -20.51
C GLY A 201 -8.98 -6.67 -21.02
#